data_AF-A0A1R1SI81-F1
#
_entry.id   AF-A0A1R1SI81-F1
#
_cell.length_a   1.000
_cell.length_b   1.000
_cell.length_c   1.000
_cell.angle_alpha   90.00
_cell.angle_beta   90.00
_cell.angle_gamma   90.00
#
_symmetry.space_group_name_H-M   'P 1'
#
loop_
_entity.id
_entity.type
_entity.pdbx_description
1 polymer ?
#
loop_
_entity_poly.entity_id
_entity_poly.type
_entity_poly.pdbx_seq_one_letter_code
_entity_poly.pdbx_strand_id
1 'polypeptide(L)'
;MISAALASSLAVMATATTAEAATRPAIAKSILNHRGISLATTHDSGVRDKANAKQNITDTAAGRKARRSSYGTAPGGSVTLNTNMLNAMLKLNTVKRFTFRVTEVAGGSHSRGSKHYAGRAFDVGTVNGSRVSTGGAGYTKAKKFMKACRSYGAVLVLGPGDAGHSTHVHCQW
;
A
#
# COMPACT_ATOMS: atom_id res chain seq x y z
N MET A 1 -25.16 -48.33 51.30
CA MET A 1 -24.39 -47.20 50.76
C MET A 1 -24.85 -47.00 49.32
N ILE A 2 -25.60 -45.93 49.05
CA ILE A 2 -26.19 -45.65 47.73
C ILE A 2 -25.17 -44.82 46.95
N SER A 3 -24.67 -45.37 45.83
CA SER A 3 -23.69 -44.73 44.96
C SER A 3 -24.31 -43.55 44.19
N ALA A 4 -23.59 -42.43 44.24
CA ALA A 4 -23.88 -41.21 43.50
C ALA A 4 -23.56 -41.37 42.01
N ALA A 5 -24.48 -40.88 41.17
CA ALA A 5 -24.25 -40.56 39.77
C ALA A 5 -23.24 -39.42 39.63
N LEU A 6 -22.55 -39.30 38.47
CA LEU A 6 -22.18 -37.99 37.88
C LEU A 6 -21.70 -38.12 36.43
N ALA A 7 -22.50 -37.48 35.56
CA ALA A 7 -22.16 -36.65 34.40
C ALA A 7 -21.26 -37.20 33.28
N SER A 8 -21.91 -37.56 32.18
CA SER A 8 -21.34 -37.60 30.84
C SER A 8 -20.93 -36.19 30.39
N SER A 9 -19.66 -36.00 30.07
CA SER A 9 -19.10 -34.69 29.72
C SER A 9 -19.26 -34.41 28.23
N LEU A 10 -20.22 -33.54 27.88
CA LEU A 10 -20.22 -32.78 26.62
C LEU A 10 -19.22 -31.62 26.78
N ALA A 11 -18.19 -31.56 25.94
CA ALA A 11 -17.36 -30.37 25.80
C ALA A 11 -17.07 -30.09 24.31
N VAL A 12 -18.01 -29.35 23.73
CA VAL A 12 -17.87 -28.25 22.76
C VAL A 12 -16.53 -28.19 21.98
N MET A 13 -16.61 -28.46 20.68
CA MET A 13 -15.63 -27.98 19.71
C MET A 13 -15.62 -26.45 19.71
N ALA A 14 -14.58 -25.84 20.28
CA ALA A 14 -14.31 -24.43 20.13
C ALA A 14 -13.78 -24.16 18.70
N THR A 15 -14.66 -23.71 17.80
CA THR A 15 -14.27 -23.07 16.54
C THR A 15 -13.63 -21.72 16.83
N ALA A 16 -12.35 -21.72 17.17
CA ALA A 16 -11.54 -20.51 17.22
C ALA A 16 -10.93 -20.26 15.83
N THR A 17 -11.72 -19.75 14.88
CA THR A 17 -11.14 -19.02 13.75
C THR A 17 -11.06 -17.55 14.16
N THR A 18 -10.07 -17.22 14.99
CA THR A 18 -9.53 -15.86 14.97
C THR A 18 -8.96 -15.67 13.57
N ALA A 19 -9.55 -14.74 12.81
CA ALA A 19 -9.06 -14.43 11.47
C ALA A 19 -7.57 -14.08 11.56
N GLU A 20 -6.71 -14.96 11.05
CA GLU A 20 -5.28 -14.74 11.03
C GLU A 20 -4.99 -13.39 10.35
N ALA A 21 -4.23 -12.54 11.02
CA ALA A 21 -3.86 -11.25 10.45
C ALA A 21 -3.17 -11.49 9.10
N ALA A 22 -3.76 -10.99 8.02
CA ALA A 22 -3.28 -11.28 6.68
C ALA A 22 -1.79 -10.96 6.54
N THR A 23 -1.02 -11.93 6.05
CA THR A 23 0.42 -11.77 5.88
C THR A 23 0.74 -10.73 4.80
N ARG A 24 1.93 -10.11 4.87
CA ARG A 24 2.44 -9.18 3.84
C ARG A 24 2.26 -9.71 2.41
N PRO A 25 2.68 -10.95 2.09
CA PRO A 25 2.49 -11.52 0.77
C PRO A 25 1.02 -11.67 0.39
N ALA A 26 0.16 -12.09 1.33
CA ALA A 26 -1.27 -12.21 1.09
C ALA A 26 -1.93 -10.84 0.78
N ILE A 27 -1.60 -9.79 1.54
CA ILE A 27 -2.10 -8.43 1.29
C ILE A 27 -1.63 -7.94 -0.09
N ALA A 28 -0.36 -8.14 -0.42
CA ALA A 28 0.18 -7.74 -1.73
C ALA A 28 -0.47 -8.51 -2.89
N LYS A 29 -0.77 -9.81 -2.72
CA LYS A 29 -1.51 -10.60 -3.70
C LYS A 29 -2.93 -10.05 -3.90
N SER A 30 -3.61 -9.66 -2.81
CA SER A 30 -4.90 -8.98 -2.89
C SER A 30 -4.81 -7.66 -3.65
N ILE A 31 -3.77 -6.85 -3.43
CA ILE A 31 -3.55 -5.61 -4.19
C ILE A 31 -3.35 -5.90 -5.69
N LEU A 32 -2.54 -6.90 -6.06
CA LEU A 32 -2.25 -7.23 -7.46
C LEU A 32 -3.50 -7.64 -8.25
N ASN A 33 -4.44 -8.30 -7.58
CA ASN A 33 -5.65 -8.84 -8.18
C ASN A 33 -6.84 -7.87 -8.10
N HIS A 34 -6.66 -6.68 -7.52
CA HIS A 34 -7.75 -5.75 -7.29
C HIS A 34 -7.96 -4.79 -8.47
N ARG A 35 -9.12 -4.87 -9.15
CA ARG A 35 -9.43 -4.05 -10.34
C ARG A 35 -9.38 -2.54 -10.12
N GLY A 36 -9.69 -2.08 -8.91
CA GLY A 36 -9.64 -0.66 -8.58
C GLY A 36 -8.28 -0.12 -8.13
N ILE A 37 -7.24 -0.96 -8.09
CA ILE A 37 -5.86 -0.56 -7.76
C ILE A 37 -4.96 -0.86 -8.95
N SER A 38 -4.58 0.17 -9.69
CA SER A 38 -3.65 0.04 -10.80
C SER A 38 -2.22 0.31 -10.35
N LEU A 39 -1.25 -0.41 -10.90
CA LEU A 39 0.18 -0.28 -10.54
C LEU A 39 1.00 0.05 -11.79
N ALA A 40 1.84 1.07 -11.72
CA ALA A 40 2.71 1.45 -12.82
C ALA A 40 3.74 0.37 -13.14
N THR A 41 3.97 0.14 -14.43
CA THR A 41 4.98 -0.77 -14.98
C THR A 41 6.25 -0.03 -15.44
N THR A 42 6.28 1.29 -15.29
CA THR A 42 7.40 2.18 -15.63
C THR A 42 7.42 3.32 -14.62
N HIS A 43 8.61 3.81 -14.28
CA HIS A 43 8.76 4.97 -13.39
C HIS A 43 8.24 6.24 -14.05
N ASP A 44 7.87 7.24 -13.25
CA ASP A 44 7.48 8.55 -13.78
C ASP A 44 8.62 9.24 -14.55
N SER A 45 9.89 8.89 -14.26
CA SER A 45 11.07 9.31 -15.03
C SER A 45 11.24 8.60 -16.38
N GLY A 46 10.40 7.60 -16.70
CA GLY A 46 10.53 6.76 -17.89
C GLY A 46 11.56 5.62 -17.79
N VAL A 47 12.35 5.58 -16.72
CA VAL A 47 13.37 4.53 -16.50
C VAL A 47 12.70 3.15 -16.33
N ARG A 48 13.36 2.13 -16.88
CA ARG A 48 12.92 0.73 -16.82
C ARG A 48 14.00 -0.14 -16.15
N ASP A 49 13.91 -0.28 -14.83
CA ASP A 49 14.93 -0.96 -14.03
C ASP A 49 14.32 -2.05 -13.13
N LYS A 50 13.14 -2.57 -13.49
CA LYS A 50 12.27 -3.50 -12.72
C LYS A 50 12.13 -3.17 -11.22
N ALA A 51 12.22 -1.89 -10.82
CA ALA A 51 11.88 -1.42 -9.48
C ALA A 51 10.55 -0.64 -9.45
N ASN A 52 9.76 -0.67 -10.52
CA ASN A 52 8.46 -0.02 -10.61
C ASN A 52 7.42 -0.57 -9.61
N ALA A 53 6.35 0.18 -9.40
CA ALA A 53 5.28 -0.16 -8.46
C ALA A 53 4.71 -1.58 -8.68
N LYS A 54 4.45 -1.99 -9.94
CA LYS A 54 3.94 -3.34 -10.23
C LYS A 54 4.94 -4.42 -9.80
N GLN A 55 6.22 -4.25 -10.10
CA GLN A 55 7.24 -5.23 -9.72
C GLN A 55 7.44 -5.28 -8.20
N ASN A 56 7.43 -4.13 -7.51
CA ASN A 56 7.54 -4.07 -6.05
C ASN A 56 6.43 -4.84 -5.31
N ILE A 57 5.17 -4.68 -5.75
CA ILE A 57 4.05 -5.44 -5.17
C ILE A 57 4.14 -6.92 -5.59
N THR A 58 4.55 -7.22 -6.83
CA THR A 58 4.76 -8.61 -7.31
C THR A 58 5.81 -9.34 -6.49
N ASP A 59 6.95 -8.70 -6.21
CA ASP A 59 8.01 -9.26 -5.38
C ASP A 59 7.51 -9.54 -3.96
N THR A 60 6.79 -8.57 -3.37
CA THR A 60 6.21 -8.73 -2.04
C THR A 60 5.19 -9.87 -1.99
N ALA A 61 4.32 -9.98 -3.00
CA ALA A 61 3.33 -11.06 -3.10
C ALA A 61 3.96 -12.44 -3.23
N ALA A 62 5.17 -12.52 -3.80
CA ALA A 62 5.98 -13.74 -3.88
C ALA A 62 6.82 -14.00 -2.62
N GLY A 63 6.60 -13.26 -1.52
CA GLY A 63 7.39 -13.40 -0.29
C GLY A 63 8.77 -12.75 -0.31
N ARG A 64 9.12 -12.04 -1.39
CA ARG A 64 10.44 -11.40 -1.57
C ARG A 64 10.41 -9.94 -1.10
N LYS A 65 11.59 -9.36 -0.86
CA LYS A 65 11.74 -7.91 -0.63
C LYS A 65 11.51 -7.15 -1.94
N ALA A 66 10.94 -5.95 -1.86
CA ALA A 66 10.71 -5.09 -3.01
C ALA A 66 12.03 -4.44 -3.47
N ARG A 67 12.30 -4.48 -4.77
CA ARG A 67 13.50 -3.86 -5.35
C ARG A 67 13.47 -2.34 -5.26
N ARG A 68 14.60 -1.73 -4.94
CA ARG A 68 14.84 -0.29 -5.06
C ARG A 68 15.60 0.01 -6.35
N SER A 69 15.33 1.17 -6.94
CA SER A 69 16.11 1.68 -8.07
C SER A 69 17.57 1.95 -7.67
N SER A 70 18.47 2.01 -8.65
CA SER A 70 19.92 2.21 -8.45
C SER A 70 20.49 3.37 -9.28
N TYR A 71 19.65 4.37 -9.56
CA TYR A 71 20.02 5.57 -10.33
C TYR A 71 19.66 6.84 -9.56
N GLY A 72 20.29 7.97 -9.93
CA GLY A 72 20.14 9.24 -9.24
C GLY A 72 20.54 9.11 -7.78
N THR A 73 19.60 9.37 -6.88
CA THR A 73 19.79 9.25 -5.43
C THR A 73 19.29 7.92 -4.84
N ALA A 74 18.81 7.00 -5.69
CA ALA A 74 18.28 5.72 -5.26
C ALA A 74 19.39 4.77 -4.82
N PRO A 75 19.28 4.13 -3.64
CA PRO A 75 20.41 3.42 -3.01
C PRO A 75 20.62 1.99 -3.55
N GLY A 76 19.84 1.52 -4.51
CA GLY A 76 19.86 0.13 -4.97
C GLY A 76 19.42 -0.88 -3.90
N GLY A 77 19.58 -2.17 -4.18
CA GLY A 77 19.20 -3.24 -3.25
C GLY A 77 17.69 -3.45 -3.12
N SER A 78 17.22 -3.93 -1.96
CA SER A 78 15.81 -4.27 -1.73
C SER A 78 15.36 -3.96 -0.30
N VAL A 79 14.06 -3.77 -0.11
CA VAL A 79 13.46 -3.39 1.18
C VAL A 79 12.16 -4.17 1.47
N THR A 80 11.88 -4.41 2.74
CA THR A 80 10.60 -4.97 3.19
C THR A 80 9.56 -3.85 3.23
N LEU A 81 8.47 -3.97 2.47
CA LEU A 81 7.38 -2.98 2.53
C LEU A 81 6.61 -3.07 3.86
N ASN A 82 6.21 -1.92 4.39
CA ASN A 82 5.47 -1.83 5.64
C ASN A 82 4.07 -2.48 5.51
N THR A 83 3.70 -3.34 6.47
CA THR A 83 2.42 -4.06 6.46
C THR A 83 1.21 -3.12 6.61
N ASN A 84 1.31 -2.08 7.43
CA ASN A 84 0.23 -1.10 7.62
C ASN A 84 -0.01 -0.27 6.36
N MET A 85 1.07 0.12 5.67
CA MET A 85 0.99 0.75 4.35
C MET A 85 0.25 -0.13 3.34
N LEU A 86 0.62 -1.40 3.21
CA LEU A 86 -0.06 -2.34 2.28
C LEU A 86 -1.54 -2.53 2.65
N ASN A 87 -1.85 -2.67 3.95
CA ASN A 87 -3.23 -2.75 4.42
C ASN A 87 -4.01 -1.48 4.09
N ALA A 88 -3.40 -0.30 4.23
CA ALA A 88 -4.03 0.96 3.87
C ALA A 88 -4.28 1.05 2.36
N MET A 89 -3.33 0.66 1.51
CA MET A 89 -3.53 0.59 0.05
C MET A 89 -4.76 -0.25 -0.28
N LEU A 90 -4.90 -1.43 0.32
CA LEU A 90 -6.06 -2.29 0.09
C LEU A 90 -7.36 -1.64 0.58
N LYS A 91 -7.39 -1.12 1.82
CA LYS A 91 -8.58 -0.52 2.45
C LYS A 91 -9.03 0.80 1.79
N LEU A 92 -8.12 1.57 1.20
CA LEU A 92 -8.47 2.76 0.41
C LEU A 92 -9.41 2.39 -0.74
N ASN A 93 -9.26 1.21 -1.33
CA ASN A 93 -10.23 0.70 -2.28
C ASN A 93 -11.37 -0.07 -1.58
N THR A 94 -11.06 -1.13 -0.83
CA THR A 94 -12.08 -2.08 -0.35
C THR A 94 -12.99 -1.52 0.73
N VAL A 95 -12.66 -0.38 1.34
CA VAL A 95 -13.52 0.26 2.35
C VAL A 95 -13.94 1.65 1.87
N LYS A 96 -12.98 2.48 1.44
CA LYS A 96 -13.27 3.86 1.01
C LYS A 96 -13.67 4.00 -0.45
N ARG A 97 -13.64 2.90 -1.22
CA ARG A 97 -14.09 2.83 -2.62
C ARG A 97 -13.34 3.75 -3.58
N PHE A 98 -12.12 4.16 -3.23
CA PHE A 98 -11.25 4.86 -4.16
C PHE A 98 -10.75 3.92 -5.25
N THR A 99 -10.78 4.35 -6.51
CA THR A 99 -9.93 3.77 -7.56
C THR A 99 -8.70 4.64 -7.72
N PHE A 100 -7.53 4.04 -7.89
CA PHE A 100 -6.29 4.82 -7.98
C PHE A 100 -5.16 4.08 -8.71
N ARG A 101 -4.21 4.86 -9.24
CA ARG A 101 -3.01 4.36 -9.91
C ARG A 101 -1.77 4.73 -9.09
N VAL A 102 -1.11 3.71 -8.54
CA VAL A 102 0.17 3.85 -7.83
C VAL A 102 1.29 4.03 -8.86
N THR A 103 2.07 5.08 -8.73
CA THR A 103 3.20 5.40 -9.61
C THR A 103 4.51 4.86 -9.05
N GLU A 104 4.76 5.06 -7.76
CA GLU A 104 6.00 4.65 -7.09
C GLU A 104 5.73 3.98 -5.73
N VAL A 105 6.63 3.07 -5.32
CA VAL A 105 6.62 2.41 -4.00
C VAL A 105 8.03 2.42 -3.38
N ALA A 106 8.94 1.55 -3.79
CA ALA A 106 10.32 1.53 -3.31
C ALA A 106 11.36 1.88 -4.38
N GLY A 107 10.96 1.89 -5.66
CA GLY A 107 11.75 2.40 -6.77
C GLY A 107 11.59 3.90 -7.03
N GLY A 108 12.15 4.34 -8.15
CA GLY A 108 12.26 5.74 -8.52
C GLY A 108 13.44 6.44 -7.84
N SER A 109 13.77 7.64 -8.31
CA SER A 109 14.78 8.50 -7.69
C SER A 109 14.10 9.61 -6.87
N HIS A 110 14.22 9.49 -5.56
CA HIS A 110 13.74 10.38 -4.50
C HIS A 110 14.90 10.93 -3.65
N SER A 111 14.65 11.93 -2.80
CA SER A 111 15.66 12.47 -1.88
C SER A 111 16.33 11.39 -1.00
N ARG A 112 17.59 11.59 -0.60
CA ARG A 112 18.43 10.59 0.11
C ARG A 112 17.81 9.99 1.40
N GLY A 113 16.86 10.68 2.04
CA GLY A 113 16.15 10.22 3.24
C GLY A 113 14.72 9.74 2.99
N SER A 114 14.31 9.59 1.72
CA SER A 114 12.93 9.29 1.36
C SER A 114 12.42 7.98 1.96
N LYS A 115 11.17 7.98 2.44
CA LYS A 115 10.51 6.79 2.99
C LYS A 115 10.13 5.76 1.94
N HIS A 116 10.20 6.09 0.64
CA HIS A 116 10.16 5.10 -0.43
C HIS A 116 11.27 4.06 -0.25
N TYR A 117 12.51 4.49 0.02
CA TYR A 117 13.66 3.60 0.19
C TYR A 117 13.62 2.77 1.48
N ALA A 118 12.76 3.15 2.43
CA ALA A 118 12.47 2.42 3.65
C ALA A 118 11.26 1.48 3.51
N GLY A 119 10.63 1.41 2.33
CA GLY A 119 9.42 0.59 2.08
C GLY A 119 8.18 1.11 2.81
N ARG A 120 8.15 2.41 3.11
CA ARG A 120 7.18 3.06 3.99
C ARG A 120 6.36 4.15 3.29
N ALA A 121 6.50 4.31 1.97
CA ALA A 121 5.72 5.27 1.20
C ALA A 121 5.24 4.69 -0.14
N PHE A 122 4.20 5.32 -0.69
CA PHE A 122 3.80 5.15 -2.08
C PHE A 122 3.25 6.47 -2.64
N ASP A 123 3.35 6.61 -3.96
CA ASP A 123 2.83 7.75 -4.71
C ASP A 123 1.66 7.35 -5.60
N VAL A 124 0.73 8.27 -5.82
CA VAL A 124 -0.46 8.07 -6.66
C VAL A 124 -0.64 9.22 -7.64
N GLY A 125 -0.66 8.91 -8.94
CA GLY A 125 -0.84 9.90 -10.01
C GLY A 125 -2.28 10.08 -10.50
N THR A 126 -3.18 9.15 -10.17
CA THR A 126 -4.60 9.19 -10.57
C THR A 126 -5.49 8.72 -9.43
N VAL A 127 -6.58 9.44 -9.17
CA VAL A 127 -7.61 9.09 -8.18
C VAL A 127 -8.99 9.23 -8.80
N ASN A 128 -9.83 8.21 -8.65
CA ASN A 128 -11.21 8.16 -9.15
C ASN A 128 -11.34 8.63 -10.61
N GLY A 129 -10.46 8.11 -11.48
CA GLY A 129 -10.40 8.43 -12.91
C GLY A 129 -9.81 9.80 -13.27
N SER A 130 -9.47 10.65 -12.30
CA SER A 130 -8.84 11.95 -12.57
C SER A 130 -7.36 11.93 -12.24
N ARG A 131 -6.53 12.44 -13.16
CA ARG A 131 -5.13 12.72 -12.88
C ARG A 131 -5.03 13.73 -11.73
N VAL A 132 -4.08 13.52 -10.83
CA VAL A 132 -3.79 14.46 -9.74
C VAL A 132 -3.24 15.76 -10.34
N SER A 133 -3.78 16.89 -9.89
CA SER A 133 -3.48 18.23 -10.42
C SER A 133 -3.72 19.31 -9.36
N THR A 134 -3.26 20.54 -9.60
CA THR A 134 -3.42 21.71 -8.73
C THR A 134 -4.79 22.40 -8.84
N GLY A 135 -5.64 21.99 -9.78
CA GLY A 135 -6.99 22.53 -9.95
C GLY A 135 -8.02 21.49 -10.37
N GLY A 136 -9.29 21.91 -10.36
CA GLY A 136 -10.43 21.12 -10.84
C GLY A 136 -10.66 19.79 -10.10
N ALA A 137 -11.23 18.82 -10.80
CA ALA A 137 -11.59 17.52 -10.22
C ALA A 137 -10.38 16.74 -9.68
N GLY A 138 -9.22 16.85 -10.32
CA GLY A 138 -7.98 16.21 -9.88
C GLY A 138 -7.55 16.68 -8.49
N TYR A 139 -7.60 17.99 -8.25
CA TYR A 139 -7.32 18.59 -6.94
C TYR A 139 -8.29 18.09 -5.86
N THR A 140 -9.61 18.21 -6.10
CA THR A 140 -10.63 17.81 -5.12
C THR A 140 -10.54 16.32 -4.77
N LYS A 141 -10.31 15.45 -5.76
CA LYS A 141 -10.17 14.00 -5.54
C LYS A 141 -8.87 13.67 -4.80
N ALA A 142 -7.77 14.34 -5.14
CA ALA A 142 -6.50 14.20 -4.41
C ALA A 142 -6.67 14.55 -2.93
N LYS A 143 -7.30 15.69 -2.58
CA LYS A 143 -7.52 16.08 -1.18
C LYS A 143 -8.33 15.05 -0.39
N LYS A 144 -9.37 14.46 -1.00
CA LYS A 144 -10.17 13.39 -0.38
C LYS A 144 -9.33 12.12 -0.15
N PHE A 145 -8.53 11.73 -1.13
CA PHE A 145 -7.61 10.59 -1.02
C PHE A 145 -6.56 10.82 0.08
N MET A 146 -5.96 12.02 0.13
CA MET A 146 -5.01 12.41 1.15
C MET A 146 -5.62 12.33 2.57
N LYS A 147 -6.87 12.76 2.76
CA LYS A 147 -7.58 12.61 4.04
C LYS A 147 -7.76 11.14 4.42
N ALA A 148 -8.06 10.29 3.43
CA ALA A 148 -8.22 8.86 3.64
C ALA A 148 -6.90 8.16 4.01
N CYS A 149 -5.76 8.51 3.38
CA CYS A 149 -4.43 8.03 3.79
C CYS A 149 -4.18 8.32 5.28
N ARG A 150 -4.44 9.57 5.72
CA ARG A 150 -4.29 9.96 7.14
C ARG A 150 -5.19 9.13 8.06
N SER A 151 -6.43 8.87 7.65
CA SER A 151 -7.36 8.03 8.44
C SER A 151 -6.92 6.56 8.59
N TYR A 152 -5.95 6.12 7.78
CA TYR A 152 -5.32 4.80 7.89
C TYR A 152 -3.88 4.86 8.44
N GLY A 153 -3.51 5.95 9.12
CA GLY A 153 -2.26 6.04 9.88
C GLY A 153 -1.06 6.55 9.08
N ALA A 154 -1.26 7.13 7.89
CA ALA A 154 -0.17 7.83 7.22
C ALA A 154 0.27 9.05 8.05
N VAL A 155 1.56 9.12 8.39
CA VAL A 155 2.15 10.15 9.26
C VAL A 155 2.56 11.41 8.50
N LEU A 156 2.76 11.30 7.19
CA LEU A 156 2.96 12.44 6.30
C LEU A 156 2.25 12.14 4.98
N VAL A 157 1.53 13.13 4.50
CA VAL A 157 0.78 13.05 3.25
C VAL A 157 0.91 14.37 2.52
N LEU A 158 1.57 14.35 1.36
CA LEU A 158 1.84 15.50 0.51
C LEU A 158 1.08 15.35 -0.81
N GLY A 159 0.72 16.47 -1.44
CA GLY A 159 -0.03 16.48 -2.70
C GLY A 159 -0.08 17.87 -3.31
N PRO A 160 -1.03 18.13 -4.23
CA PRO A 160 -1.13 19.43 -4.86
C PRO A 160 -1.25 20.58 -3.87
N GLY A 161 -0.35 21.55 -3.98
CA GLY A 161 -0.16 22.65 -3.02
C GLY A 161 1.14 22.51 -2.21
N ASP A 162 1.68 21.29 -2.09
CA ASP A 162 2.97 21.02 -1.46
C ASP A 162 4.11 21.05 -2.50
N ALA A 163 5.28 21.55 -2.10
CA ALA A 163 6.44 21.67 -2.98
C ALA A 163 6.82 20.31 -3.58
N GLY A 164 6.92 20.23 -4.91
CA GLY A 164 7.27 18.99 -5.64
C GLY A 164 6.11 18.00 -5.87
N HIS A 165 4.89 18.28 -5.40
CA HIS A 165 3.78 17.30 -5.38
C HIS A 165 2.55 17.75 -6.20
N SER A 166 2.73 18.61 -7.20
CA SER A 166 1.62 19.15 -8.02
C SER A 166 0.86 18.09 -8.84
N THR A 167 1.47 16.92 -9.10
CA THR A 167 0.99 15.91 -10.06
C THR A 167 0.75 14.53 -9.45
N HIS A 168 0.97 14.36 -8.15
CA HIS A 168 0.78 13.10 -7.45
C HIS A 168 0.48 13.35 -5.97
N VAL A 169 -0.04 12.32 -5.30
CA VAL A 169 -0.18 12.29 -3.84
C VAL A 169 0.87 11.33 -3.30
N HIS A 170 1.67 11.78 -2.34
CA HIS A 170 2.59 10.98 -1.55
C HIS A 170 1.93 10.61 -0.22
N CYS A 171 1.93 9.33 0.16
CA CYS A 171 1.49 8.87 1.48
C CYS A 171 2.59 8.00 2.12
N GLN A 172 3.02 8.33 3.35
CA GLN A 172 3.99 7.52 4.11
C GLN A 172 3.50 7.13 5.52
N TRP A 173 3.92 5.95 5.97
CA TRP A 173 3.65 5.33 7.29
C TRP A 173 4.91 5.25 8.13
#